data_AF-A0A351LAZ8-F1
#
_entry.id   AF-A0A351LAZ8-F1
#
_cell.length_a   1.000
_cell.length_b   1.000
_cell.length_c   1.000
_cell.angle_alpha   90.00
_cell.angle_beta   90.00
_cell.angle_gamma   90.00
#
_symmetry.space_group_name_H-M   'P 1'
#
loop_
_entity.id
_entity.type
_entity.pdbx_description
1 polymer ?
#
loop_
_entity_poly.entity_id
_entity_poly.type
_entity_poly.pdbx_seq_one_letter_code
_entity_poly.pdbx_strand_id
1 'polypeptide(L)' 'MTLKEIIDQVKQLSLSDKVRLIEQVTPQIKRELRVLGLVTPRKSLRGIWRGLNITEDDINQARSEMWANFPREDF' A
#
# COMPACT_ATOMS: atom_id res chain seq x y z
N MET A 1 -4.67 -3.88 33.47
CA MET A 1 -4.31 -2.74 32.63
C MET A 1 -5.17 -2.77 31.37
N THR A 2 -5.98 -1.75 31.15
CA THR A 2 -6.85 -1.64 29.96
C THR A 2 -6.19 -0.80 28.86
N LEU A 3 -6.61 -0.96 27.60
CA LEU A 3 -6.09 -0.14 26.49
C LEU A 3 -6.30 1.36 26.74
N LYS A 4 -7.42 1.72 27.37
CA LYS A 4 -7.75 3.10 27.72
C LYS A 4 -6.76 3.69 28.72
N GLU A 5 -6.42 2.94 29.77
CA GLU A 5 -5.40 3.33 30.75
C GLU A 5 -4.04 3.56 30.08
N ILE A 6 -3.64 2.70 29.15
CA ILE A 6 -2.37 2.83 28.41
C ILE A 6 -2.37 4.11 27.57
N ILE A 7 -3.46 4.38 26.85
CA ILE A 7 -3.59 5.59 26.03
C ILE A 7 -3.48 6.84 26.91
N ASP A 8 -4.14 6.85 28.07
CA ASP A 8 -4.09 8.00 28.98
C ASP A 8 -2.70 8.20 29.59
N GLN A 9 -1.93 7.13 29.83
CA GLN A 9 -0.52 7.22 30.22
C GLN A 9 0.36 7.76 29.09
N VAL A 10 0.20 7.25 27.86
CA VAL A 10 0.97 7.72 26.69
C VAL A 10 0.71 9.20 26.43
N LYS A 11 -0.51 9.71 26.68
CA LYS A 11 -0.82 11.14 26.55
C LYS A 11 0.03 12.02 27.47
N GLN A 12 0.40 11.54 28.65
CA GLN A 12 1.22 12.29 29.63
C GLN A 12 2.71 12.34 29.25
N LEU A 13 3.16 11.53 28.30
CA LEU A 13 4.54 11.54 27.84
C LEU A 13 4.89 12.82 27.08
N SER A 14 6.17 13.20 27.16
CA SER A 14 6.76 14.21 26.30
C SER A 14 6.63 13.82 24.82
N LEU A 15 6.70 14.80 23.91
CA LEU A 15 6.67 14.52 22.47
C LEU A 15 7.81 13.58 22.06
N SER A 16 9.01 13.79 22.58
CA SER A 16 10.18 12.93 22.30
C SER A 16 9.97 11.50 22.77
N ASP A 17 9.36 11.30 23.94
CA ASP A 17 9.11 9.96 24.47
C ASP A 17 7.98 9.24 23.71
N LYS A 18 6.97 9.98 23.23
CA LYS A 18 5.97 9.43 22.31
C LYS A 18 6.59 8.92 21.02
N VAL A 19 7.53 9.67 20.44
CA VAL A 19 8.26 9.24 19.23
C VAL A 19 9.10 8.00 19.51
N ARG A 20 9.87 7.98 20.61
CA ARG A 20 10.65 6.79 21.03
C ARG A 20 9.78 5.57 21.25
N LEU A 21 8.61 5.73 21.88
CA LEU A 21 7.65 4.64 22.06
C LEU A 21 7.19 4.07 20.72
N ILE A 22 6.82 4.93 19.77
CA ILE A 22 6.42 4.51 18.42
C ILE A 22 7.56 3.74 17.75
N GLU A 23 8.80 4.25 17.82
CA GLU A 23 9.98 3.60 17.24
C GLU A 23 10.23 2.20 17.82
N GLN A 24 10.01 2.01 19.12
CA GLN A 24 10.22 0.72 19.79
C GLN A 24 9.09 -0.29 19.54
N VAL A 25 7.83 0.17 19.52
CA VAL A 25 6.66 -0.71 19.39
C VAL A 25 6.40 -1.10 17.92
N THR A 26 6.70 -0.21 16.98
CA THR A 26 6.43 -0.44 15.55
C THR A 26 7.09 -1.72 14.98
N PRO A 27 8.37 -2.05 15.26
CA PRO A 27 9.00 -3.29 14.79
C PRO A 27 8.30 -4.55 15.31
N GLN A 28 7.80 -4.53 16.54
CA GLN A 28 7.08 -5.66 17.15
C GLN A 28 5.75 -5.89 16.43
N ILE A 29 4.95 -4.83 16.25
CA ILE A 29 3.70 -4.88 15.47
C ILE A 29 3.96 -5.42 14.07
N LYS A 30 4.99 -4.90 13.37
CA LYS A 30 5.34 -5.37 12.01
C LYS A 30 5.69 -6.86 11.98
N ARG A 31 6.37 -7.39 13.01
CA ARG A 31 6.70 -8.82 13.11
C ARG A 31 5.44 -9.66 13.33
N GLU A 32 4.57 -9.25 14.24
CA GLU A 32 3.32 -9.94 14.53
C GLU A 32 2.39 -9.97 13.32
N LEU A 33 2.22 -8.84 12.61
CA LEU A 33 1.42 -8.77 11.40
C LEU A 33 1.93 -9.69 10.28
N ARG A 34 3.26 -9.91 10.19
CA ARG A 34 3.84 -10.89 9.26
C ARG A 34 3.53 -12.32 9.67
N VAL A 35 3.65 -12.64 10.96
CA VAL A 35 3.34 -13.99 11.49
C VAL A 35 1.86 -14.33 11.30
N LEU A 36 0.98 -13.36 11.50
CA LEU A 36 -0.46 -13.50 11.29
C LEU A 36 -0.88 -13.55 9.82
N GLY A 37 0.06 -13.42 8.87
CA GLY A 37 -0.24 -13.41 7.44
C GLY A 37 -1.03 -12.18 6.96
N LEU A 38 -1.17 -11.15 7.80
CA LEU A 38 -1.91 -9.92 7.50
C LEU A 38 -1.13 -8.97 6.57
N VAL A 39 0.16 -9.23 6.35
CA VAL A 39 1.00 -8.50 5.40
C VAL A 39 1.36 -9.42 4.25
N THR A 40 0.53 -9.45 3.22
CA THR A 40 0.88 -10.11 1.97
C THR A 40 1.96 -9.27 1.26
N PRO A 41 3.12 -9.84 0.91
CA PRO A 41 4.10 -9.11 0.12
C PRO A 41 3.46 -8.70 -1.22
N ARG A 42 3.50 -7.40 -1.53
CA ARG A 42 3.05 -6.92 -2.84
C ARG A 42 3.95 -7.56 -3.90
N LYS A 43 3.35 -8.33 -4.80
CA LYS A 43 4.07 -8.88 -5.95
C LYS A 43 4.26 -7.76 -6.98
N SER A 44 5.47 -7.64 -7.51
CA SER A 44 5.75 -6.70 -8.58
C SER A 44 5.02 -7.13 -9.86
N LEU A 45 4.23 -6.22 -10.44
CA LEU A 45 3.61 -6.45 -11.75
C LEU A 45 4.62 -6.40 -12.90
N ARG A 46 5.88 -5.96 -12.66
CA ARG A 46 6.92 -5.94 -13.69
C ARG A 46 7.21 -7.32 -14.28
N GLY A 47 6.99 -8.39 -13.51
CA GLY A 47 7.17 -9.77 -13.98
C GLY A 47 6.04 -10.28 -14.88
N ILE A 48 4.88 -9.64 -14.88
CA ILE A 48 3.70 -10.09 -15.66
C ILE A 48 3.95 -9.95 -17.17
N TRP A 49 4.68 -8.91 -17.56
CA TRP A 49 4.95 -8.61 -18.97
C TRP A 49 6.15 -9.37 -19.54
N ARG A 50 6.84 -10.19 -18.74
CA ARG A 50 8.02 -10.93 -19.19
C ARG A 50 7.61 -11.96 -20.25
N GLY A 51 8.17 -11.83 -21.45
CA GLY A 51 7.92 -12.77 -22.56
C GLY A 51 6.72 -12.41 -23.43
N LEU A 52 5.99 -11.33 -23.11
CA LEU A 52 4.97 -10.78 -24.00
C LEU A 52 5.66 -9.87 -25.03
N ASN A 53 5.34 -10.08 -26.30
CA ASN A 53 5.73 -9.18 -27.39
C ASN A 53 4.54 -8.28 -27.71
N ILE A 54 4.50 -7.10 -27.07
CA ILE A 54 3.43 -6.12 -27.26
C ILE A 54 3.80 -5.25 -28.46
N THR A 55 2.96 -5.28 -29.48
CA THR A 55 3.10 -4.44 -30.66
C THR A 55 2.42 -3.08 -30.47
N GLU A 56 2.72 -2.15 -31.37
CA GLU A 56 2.06 -0.84 -31.39
C GLU A 56 0.54 -0.97 -31.64
N ASP A 57 0.15 -1.94 -32.47
CA ASP A 57 -1.26 -2.23 -32.77
C ASP A 57 -2.00 -2.75 -31.53
N ASP A 58 -1.39 -3.61 -30.73
CA ASP A 58 -1.97 -4.10 -29.47
C ASP A 58 -2.26 -2.93 -28.51
N ILE A 59 -1.36 -1.95 -28.44
CA ILE A 59 -1.52 -0.75 -27.60
C ILE A 59 -2.63 0.14 -28.13
N ASN A 60 -2.68 0.34 -29.45
CA ASN A 60 -3.68 1.17 -30.09
C ASN A 60 -5.08 0.56 -29.95
N GLN A 61 -5.21 -0.75 -30.10
CA GLN A 61 -6.46 -1.48 -29.88
C GLN A 61 -6.91 -1.36 -28.43
N ALA A 62 -6.04 -1.67 -27.45
CA ALA A 62 -6.39 -1.58 -26.03
C ALA A 62 -6.80 -0.14 -25.63
N ARG A 63 -6.12 0.88 -26.17
CA ARG A 63 -6.48 2.29 -25.95
C ARG A 63 -7.85 2.61 -26.55
N SER A 64 -8.14 2.12 -27.75
CA SER A 64 -9.44 2.31 -28.40
C SER A 64 -10.57 1.65 -27.62
N GLU A 65 -10.37 0.44 -27.11
CA GLU A 65 -11.36 -0.31 -26.32
C GLU A 65 -11.61 0.36 -24.96
N MET A 66 -10.55 0.72 -24.24
CA MET A 66 -10.66 1.36 -22.93
C MET A 66 -11.29 2.74 -22.99
N TRP A 67 -11.03 3.50 -24.06
CA TRP A 67 -11.49 4.87 -24.22
C TRP A 67 -12.64 4.99 -25.21
N ALA A 68 -13.30 3.88 -25.58
CA ALA A 68 -14.44 3.87 -26.49
C ALA A 68 -15.59 4.76 -26.00
N ASN A 69 -15.78 4.85 -24.68
CA ASN A 69 -16.80 5.69 -24.04
C ASN A 69 -16.23 6.97 -23.41
N PHE A 70 -14.96 7.29 -23.69
CA PHE A 70 -14.37 8.52 -23.17
C PHE A 70 -14.92 9.67 -24.03
N PRO A 71 -15.57 10.69 -23.43
CA PRO A 71 -16.12 11.79 -24.20
C PRO A 71 -14.98 12.51 -24.91
N ARG A 72 -14.94 12.37 -26.23
CA ARG A 72 -14.09 13.17 -27.10
C ARG A 72 -14.96 14.31 -27.58
N GLU A 73 -14.54 15.54 -27.32
CA GLU A 73 -15.13 16.67 -28.01
C GLU A 73 -14.63 16.58 -29.46
N ASP A 74 -15.47 16.01 -30.32
CA ASP A 74 -15.28 16.07 -31.75
C ASP A 74 -15.54 17.53 -32.16
N PHE A 75 -14.46 18.26 -32.47
CA PHE A 75 -14.51 19.59 -33.10
C PHE A 75 -14.79 19.47 -34.60
#